data_AF-A0A9E1ZU51-F1
#
_entry.id   AF-A0A9E1ZU51-F1
#
_cell.length_a   1.000
_cell.length_b   1.000
_cell.length_c   1.000
_cell.angle_alpha   90.00
_cell.angle_beta   90.00
_cell.angle_gamma   90.00
#
_symmetry.space_group_name_H-M   'P 1'
#
loop_
_entity.id
_entity.type
_entity.pdbx_description
1 polymer ?
#
loop_
_entity_poly.entity_id
_entity_poly.type
_entity_poly.pdbx_seq_one_letter_code
_entity_poly.pdbx_strand_id
1 'polypeptide(L)' 'MKDSRNLNDYEVGYDIPAAIGMDEADIQTPCLVLDLDALERNITKMGQFAKDMGVRHRVHGKM' A
#
# COMPACT_ATOMS: atom_id res chain seq x y z
N MET A 1 -2.97 15.93 -4.17
CA MET A 1 -1.59 15.61 -3.77
C MET A 1 -0.93 15.02 -5.00
N LYS A 2 -0.04 15.76 -5.67
CA LYS A 2 0.75 15.21 -6.78
C LYS A 2 1.87 14.41 -6.12
N ASP A 3 1.87 13.08 -6.25
CA ASP A 3 3.07 12.31 -5.96
C ASP A 3 4.07 12.65 -7.07
N SER A 4 5.07 13.45 -6.73
CA SER A 4 6.07 13.99 -7.68
C SER A 4 7.24 13.03 -7.89
N ARG A 5 7.07 11.74 -7.61
CA ARG A 5 8.12 10.72 -7.75
C ARG A 5 8.03 10.10 -9.13
N ASN A 6 9.00 10.43 -9.98
CA ASN A 6 9.18 9.75 -11.26
C ASN A 6 9.80 8.38 -10.99
N LEU A 7 9.03 7.31 -11.17
CA LEU A 7 9.51 5.94 -10.89
C LEU A 7 10.66 5.51 -11.82
N ASN A 8 10.86 6.21 -12.94
CA ASN A 8 11.96 5.94 -13.86
C ASN A 8 13.35 6.32 -13.30
N ASP A 9 13.39 7.06 -12.19
CA ASP A 9 14.66 7.49 -11.57
C ASP A 9 15.23 6.42 -10.61
N TYR A 10 14.50 5.32 -10.40
CA TYR A 10 14.85 4.24 -9.48
C TYR A 10 15.23 2.95 -10.22
N GLU A 11 16.05 2.10 -9.58
CA GLU A 11 16.55 0.84 -10.12
C GLU A 11 15.99 -0.36 -9.32
N VAL A 12 15.28 -1.25 -10.03
CA VAL A 12 14.73 -2.48 -9.45
C VAL A 12 15.86 -3.39 -8.96
N GLY A 13 15.81 -3.76 -7.67
CA GLY A 13 16.82 -4.59 -7.01
C GLY A 13 17.91 -3.81 -6.28
N TYR A 14 17.94 -2.48 -6.41
CA TYR A 14 18.84 -1.61 -5.65
C TYR A 14 18.09 -0.72 -4.66
N ASP A 15 17.21 0.16 -5.15
CA ASP A 15 16.49 1.13 -4.32
C ASP A 15 14.95 1.00 -4.36
N ILE A 16 14.42 0.15 -5.25
CA ILE A 16 13.02 -0.31 -5.26
C ILE A 16 12.94 -1.83 -5.54
N PRO A 17 11.90 -2.53 -5.05
CA PRO A 17 11.81 -3.99 -5.24
C PRO A 17 11.12 -4.42 -6.55
N ALA A 18 10.32 -3.55 -7.17
CA ALA A 18 9.50 -3.88 -8.33
C ALA A 18 9.06 -2.61 -9.10
N ALA A 19 8.59 -2.80 -10.33
CA ALA A 19 7.95 -1.76 -11.15
C ALA A 19 6.46 -2.09 -11.38
N ILE A 20 5.66 -1.06 -11.67
CA ILE A 20 4.23 -1.25 -11.98
C ILE A 20 4.09 -2.12 -13.23
N GLY A 21 3.28 -3.18 -13.14
CA GLY A 21 3.03 -4.12 -14.23
C GLY A 21 3.99 -5.32 -14.29
N MET A 22 4.96 -5.41 -13.39
CA MET A 22 5.81 -6.59 -13.19
C MET A 22 4.99 -7.75 -12.61
N ASP A 23 5.32 -8.98 -12.98
CA ASP A 23 4.72 -10.19 -12.39
C ASP A 23 5.19 -10.35 -10.93
N GLU A 24 4.33 -10.92 -10.08
CA GLU A 24 4.64 -11.11 -8.66
C GLU A 24 5.88 -11.99 -8.46
N ALA A 25 6.11 -12.97 -9.34
CA ALA A 25 7.25 -13.88 -9.25
C ALA A 25 8.59 -13.19 -9.53
N ASP A 26 8.59 -12.04 -10.21
CA ASP A 26 9.80 -11.30 -10.58
C ASP A 26 10.18 -10.22 -9.54
N ILE A 27 9.38 -10.03 -8.50
CA ILE A 27 9.61 -9.06 -7.43
C ILE A 27 10.88 -9.40 -6.65
N GLN A 28 11.75 -8.41 -6.43
CA GLN A 28 12.99 -8.59 -5.70
C GLN A 28 12.75 -8.80 -4.20
N THR A 29 13.41 -9.82 -3.65
CA THR A 29 13.34 -10.20 -2.23
C THR A 29 14.64 -9.89 -1.48
N PRO A 30 14.59 -9.51 -0.19
CA PRO A 30 13.39 -9.35 0.64
C PRO A 30 12.72 -7.99 0.44
N CYS A 31 11.39 -7.95 0.42
CA CYS A 31 10.62 -6.71 0.41
C CYS A 31 9.26 -6.89 1.11
N LEU A 32 8.52 -5.79 1.24
CA LEU A 32 7.15 -5.80 1.76
C LEU A 32 6.16 -5.81 0.60
N VAL A 33 5.23 -6.76 0.62
CA VAL A 33 4.12 -6.86 -0.33
C VAL A 33 2.82 -6.60 0.39
N LEU A 34 1.91 -5.88 -0.26
CA LEU A 34 0.54 -5.65 0.20
C LEU A 34 -0.43 -6.23 -0.83
N ASP A 35 -1.27 -7.15 -0.38
CA ASP A 35 -2.47 -7.53 -1.11
C ASP A 35 -3.48 -6.37 -1.03
N LEU A 36 -3.70 -5.71 -2.18
CA LEU A 36 -4.56 -4.52 -2.26
C LEU A 36 -6.03 -4.86 -2.00
N ASP A 37 -6.50 -6.02 -2.47
CA ASP A 37 -7.86 -6.50 -2.24
C ASP A 37 -8.12 -6.70 -0.74
N ALA A 38 -7.16 -7.32 -0.04
CA ALA A 38 -7.25 -7.52 1.41
C ALA A 38 -7.17 -6.20 2.17
N LEU A 39 -6.28 -5.29 1.77
CA LEU A 39 -6.13 -3.98 2.38
C LEU A 39 -7.41 -3.14 2.26
N GLU A 40 -8.01 -3.08 1.08
CA GLU A 40 -9.25 -2.35 0.81
C GLU A 40 -10.42 -2.90 1.63
N ARG A 41 -10.56 -4.23 1.70
CA ARG A 41 -11.55 -4.90 2.57
C ARG A 41 -11.34 -4.53 4.04
N ASN A 42 -10.11 -4.52 4.52
CA ASN A 42 -9.78 -4.17 5.90
C ASN A 42 -10.13 -2.71 6.24
N ILE A 43 -9.77 -1.77 5.34
CA ILE A 43 -10.10 -0.35 5.49
C ILE A 43 -11.62 -0.15 5.52
N THR A 44 -12.34 -0.77 4.58
CA THR A 44 -13.80 -0.68 4.48
C THR A 44 -14.47 -1.23 5.73
N LYS A 45 -14.02 -2.40 6.20
CA LYS A 45 -14.56 -3.06 7.40
C LYS A 45 -14.41 -2.18 8.64
N MET A 46 -13.21 -1.63 8.89
CA MET A 46 -12.99 -0.78 10.06
C MET A 46 -13.76 0.54 9.96
N GLY A 47 -13.85 1.12 8.76
CA GLY A 47 -14.65 2.31 8.50
C GLY A 47 -16.13 2.10 8.81
N GLN A 48 -16.70 0.98 8.35
CA GLN A 48 -18.09 0.62 8.62
C GLN A 48 -18.31 0.37 10.12
N PHE A 49 -17.41 -0.37 10.78
CA PHE A 49 -17.48 -0.63 12.21
C PHE A 49 -17.51 0.65 13.05
N ALA A 50 -16.64 1.61 12.76
CA ALA A 50 -16.63 2.90 13.46
C ALA A 50 -17.92 3.71 13.21
N LYS A 51 -18.44 3.67 11.97
CA LYS A 51 -19.69 4.32 11.59
C LYS A 51 -20.89 3.75 12.35
N ASP A 52 -20.98 2.42 12.44
CA ASP A 52 -22.06 1.73 13.16
C ASP A 52 -22.04 2.02 14.66
N MET A 53 -20.85 2.22 15.23
CA MET A 53 -20.66 2.63 16.63
C MET A 53 -20.86 4.13 16.88
N GLY A 54 -21.06 4.94 15.84
CA GLY A 54 -21.19 6.40 15.96
C GLY A 54 -19.91 7.11 16.41
N VAL A 55 -18.74 6.50 16.21
CA VAL A 55 -17.43 7.05 16.59
C VAL A 55 -16.61 7.48 15.38
N ARG A 56 -15.65 8.38 15.60
CA ARG A 56 -14.74 8.83 14.54
C ARG A 56 -13.58 7.85 14.38
N HIS A 57 -13.34 7.40 13.14
CA HIS A 57 -12.14 6.63 12.80
C HIS A 57 -10.99 7.59 12.42
N ARG A 58 -9.94 7.64 13.25
CA ARG A 58 -8.71 8.40 12.97
C ARG A 58 -7.55 7.42 12.77
N VAL A 59 -7.31 7.03 11.52
CA VAL A 59 -6.19 6.16 11.15
C VAL A 59 -4.86 6.76 11.61
N HIS A 60 -3.99 5.92 12.16
CA HIS A 60 -2.70 6.32 12.70
C HIS A 60 -1.58 5.95 11.73
N GLY A 61 -1.04 6.95 11.02
CA GLY A 61 0.04 6.78 10.06
C GLY A 61 1.43 6.91 10.68
N LYS A 62 1.67 6.30 11.85
CA LYS A 62 3.03 6.29 12.42
C LYS A 62 3.94 5.53 11.47
N MET A 63 4.96 6.24 11.02
CA MET A 63 6.08 5.71 10.26
C MET A 63 7.12 5.12 11.23
#